data_AF-W2WT91-F1
#
_entry.id   AF-W2WT91-F1
#
_cell.length_a   1.000
_cell.length_b   1.000
_cell.length_c   1.000
_cell.angle_alpha   90.00
_cell.angle_beta   90.00
_cell.angle_gamma   90.00
#
_symmetry.space_group_name_H-M   'P 1'
#
loop_
_entity.id
_entity.type
_entity.pdbx_description
1 polymer ?
#
loop_
_entity_poly.entity_id
_entity_poly.type
_entity_poly.pdbx_seq_one_letter_code
_entity_poly.pdbx_strand_id
1 'polypeptide(L)'
;MDMSADNPFADLMTKAVKLKGAQQAQLRTQYDSWPQYFQHSLFMQESVVTVRSKPFPERIADAEDMKAAGNAHFNAEAFEEAVAEYEKALAVFKYLENKDPGWKKKGIEDGDMLITDFKCADPEDQKQLDALKVSCYLNIAVAKFKLKEHPVCIRACDDTLELDPKNVKAYYRRAQALITPASSGALEFDRAISDLQKAYAIDPENRGVRKLLRELLEQRTKQRALDKETFSGMFNRGQVYDEDSTKKDAELDEAAREEEFQQEIEEAEALARGFEAQGKTEYAKEIRDKITQAQEVRSRRLKCVDFFNPTPAMIANAKENGIDLTDRNVQQMLHDLQEEERSKTSGKQSESNLSPSSAVESVDSLLKSMSNTEIAQLLSREGIDYHKISDREQFLETARQVLLSKLDNTKPTKPSYARTIVLLAVAWTLLRLYTSGGLSVLGRVAMNAITGNDQSSVVQTTKVTDIFDDD
;
A
#
# COMPACT_ATOMS: atom_id res chain seq x y z
N MET A 1 9.69 -43.81 -5.92
CA MET A 1 9.82 -43.21 -7.25
C MET A 1 8.59 -42.37 -7.46
N ASP A 2 8.74 -41.07 -7.17
CA ASP A 2 7.70 -40.06 -7.35
C ASP A 2 7.80 -39.56 -8.80
N MET A 3 6.86 -39.99 -9.65
CA MET A 3 6.83 -39.72 -11.10
C MET A 3 6.19 -38.36 -11.43
N SER A 4 6.28 -37.38 -10.53
CA SER A 4 5.73 -36.03 -10.75
C SER A 4 6.78 -34.98 -11.14
N ALA A 5 8.07 -35.33 -11.09
CA ALA A 5 9.18 -34.42 -11.40
C ALA A 5 9.58 -34.34 -12.90
N ASP A 6 9.07 -35.21 -13.76
CA ASP A 6 9.66 -35.46 -15.10
C ASP A 6 8.91 -34.83 -16.29
N ASN A 7 7.99 -33.87 -16.08
CA ASN A 7 7.36 -33.17 -17.20
C ASN A 7 7.86 -31.71 -17.31
N PRO A 8 8.94 -31.45 -18.07
CA PRO A 8 9.47 -30.10 -18.26
C PRO A 8 8.45 -29.14 -18.88
N PHE A 9 7.46 -29.65 -19.63
CA PHE A 9 6.36 -28.85 -20.14
C PHE A 9 5.40 -28.43 -19.02
N ALA A 10 5.08 -29.31 -18.06
CA ALA A 10 4.24 -28.97 -16.92
C ALA A 10 4.89 -27.92 -16.00
N ASP A 11 6.20 -28.02 -15.78
CA ASP A 11 6.96 -27.00 -15.04
C ASP A 11 7.01 -25.67 -15.80
N LEU A 12 7.26 -25.70 -17.11
CA LEU A 12 7.23 -24.50 -17.96
C LEU A 12 5.85 -23.83 -17.98
N MET A 13 4.77 -24.61 -18.07
CA MET A 13 3.41 -24.09 -17.98
C MET A 13 3.11 -23.50 -16.60
N THR A 14 3.57 -24.14 -15.52
CA THR A 14 3.41 -23.61 -14.16
C THR A 14 4.14 -22.29 -14.00
N LYS A 15 5.37 -22.17 -14.52
CA LYS A 15 6.14 -20.93 -14.54
C LYS A 15 5.46 -19.86 -15.40
N ALA A 16 4.94 -20.21 -16.57
CA ALA A 16 4.21 -19.29 -17.44
C ALA A 16 2.92 -18.77 -16.79
N VAL A 17 2.16 -19.63 -16.09
CA VAL A 17 0.97 -19.23 -15.33
C VAL A 17 1.33 -18.30 -14.18
N LYS A 18 2.41 -18.58 -13.43
CA LYS A 18 2.91 -17.69 -12.38
C LYS A 18 3.33 -16.33 -12.92
N LEU A 19 4.05 -16.31 -14.04
CA LEU A 19 4.51 -15.07 -14.69
C LEU A 19 3.34 -14.24 -15.21
N LYS A 20 2.34 -14.89 -15.84
CA LYS A 20 1.09 -14.23 -16.25
C LYS A 20 0.32 -13.71 -15.04
N GLY A 21 0.24 -14.49 -13.96
CA GLY A 21 -0.39 -14.08 -12.71
C GLY A 21 0.29 -12.86 -12.08
N ALA A 22 1.63 -12.82 -12.07
CA ALA A 22 2.40 -11.68 -11.58
C ALA A 22 2.22 -10.42 -12.45
N GLN A 23 2.23 -10.58 -13.78
CA GLN A 23 1.93 -9.48 -14.71
C GLN A 23 0.52 -8.95 -14.48
N GLN A 24 -0.46 -9.83 -14.31
CA GLN A 24 -1.84 -9.42 -14.06
C GLN A 24 -2.01 -8.78 -12.69
N ALA A 25 -1.31 -9.25 -11.65
CA ALA A 25 -1.30 -8.64 -10.32
C ALA A 25 -0.82 -7.18 -10.35
N GLN A 26 0.16 -6.85 -11.21
CA GLN A 26 0.60 -5.46 -11.42
C GLN A 26 -0.48 -4.58 -12.07
N LEU A 27 -1.39 -5.17 -12.85
CA LEU A 27 -2.47 -4.44 -13.54
C LEU A 27 -3.76 -4.35 -12.72
N ARG A 28 -3.92 -5.15 -11.66
CA ARG A 28 -5.14 -5.24 -10.86
C ARG A 28 -4.95 -4.88 -9.38
N THR A 29 -3.94 -4.05 -9.08
CA THR A 29 -3.58 -3.64 -7.72
C THR A 29 -4.75 -3.11 -6.90
N GLN A 30 -5.62 -2.31 -7.51
CA GLN A 30 -6.81 -1.76 -6.86
C GLN A 30 -7.85 -2.85 -6.65
N TYR A 31 -8.10 -3.70 -7.66
CA TYR A 31 -9.00 -4.83 -7.54
C TYR A 31 -8.59 -5.78 -6.39
N ASP A 32 -7.31 -6.13 -6.30
CA ASP A 32 -6.78 -7.02 -5.27
C ASP A 32 -6.79 -6.38 -3.87
N SER A 33 -6.83 -5.04 -3.77
CA SER A 33 -6.95 -4.31 -2.50
C SER A 33 -8.36 -4.34 -1.88
N TRP A 34 -9.38 -4.63 -2.70
CA TRP A 34 -10.76 -4.67 -2.23
C TRP A 34 -11.06 -5.94 -1.44
N PRO A 35 -12.02 -5.90 -0.50
CA PRO A 35 -12.42 -7.11 0.21
C PRO A 35 -13.01 -8.14 -0.75
N GLN A 36 -12.75 -9.41 -0.45
CA GLN A 36 -13.11 -10.54 -1.31
C GLN A 36 -14.61 -10.55 -1.68
N TYR A 37 -15.50 -10.24 -0.73
CA TYR A 37 -16.93 -10.14 -1.00
C TYR A 37 -17.31 -9.09 -2.04
N PHE A 38 -16.53 -8.01 -2.14
CA PHE A 38 -16.75 -6.97 -3.15
C PHE A 38 -16.15 -7.37 -4.50
N GLN A 39 -14.98 -8.03 -4.51
CA GLN A 39 -14.39 -8.61 -5.71
C GLN A 39 -15.34 -9.60 -6.41
N HIS A 40 -16.02 -10.45 -5.64
CA HIS A 40 -16.99 -11.42 -6.16
C HIS A 40 -18.16 -10.79 -6.92
N SER A 41 -18.48 -9.51 -6.66
CA SER A 41 -19.56 -8.79 -7.34
C SER A 41 -19.38 -8.71 -8.87
N LEU A 42 -18.12 -8.81 -9.35
CA LEU A 42 -17.75 -8.84 -10.77
C LEU A 42 -18.19 -10.14 -11.48
N PHE A 43 -18.39 -11.22 -10.73
CA PHE A 43 -18.67 -12.56 -11.24
C PHE A 43 -20.10 -13.04 -10.92
N MET A 44 -20.99 -12.13 -10.55
CA MET A 44 -22.34 -12.47 -10.13
C MET A 44 -23.17 -13.11 -11.25
N GLN A 45 -24.04 -14.05 -10.85
CA GLN A 45 -24.95 -14.76 -11.75
C GLN A 45 -26.03 -13.83 -12.31
N GLU A 46 -26.63 -14.24 -13.43
CA GLU A 46 -27.71 -13.49 -14.09
C GLU A 46 -28.92 -13.25 -13.17
N SER A 47 -29.16 -14.12 -12.19
CA SER A 47 -30.17 -13.95 -11.14
C SER A 47 -29.97 -12.66 -10.34
N VAL A 48 -28.74 -12.27 -10.01
CA VAL A 48 -28.45 -11.01 -9.30
C VAL A 48 -28.48 -9.84 -10.27
N VAL A 49 -27.96 -10.02 -11.49
CA VAL A 49 -27.90 -8.96 -12.51
C VAL A 49 -29.29 -8.50 -12.92
N THR A 50 -30.25 -9.42 -13.05
CA THR A 50 -31.65 -9.10 -13.37
C THR A 50 -32.34 -8.31 -12.25
N VAL A 51 -31.97 -8.52 -10.98
CA VAL A 51 -32.51 -7.75 -9.85
C VAL A 51 -32.02 -6.28 -9.89
N ARG A 52 -30.82 -6.03 -10.41
CA ARG A 52 -30.25 -4.66 -10.54
C ARG A 52 -31.02 -3.74 -11.47
N SER A 53 -31.89 -4.26 -12.36
CA SER A 53 -32.73 -3.43 -13.24
C SER A 53 -34.12 -3.15 -12.66
N LYS A 54 -34.54 -3.86 -11.61
CA LYS A 54 -35.86 -3.69 -10.96
C LYS A 54 -35.97 -2.36 -10.20
N PRO A 55 -37.18 -1.81 -10.03
CA PRO A 55 -37.39 -0.65 -9.17
C PRO A 55 -37.00 -0.96 -7.70
N PHE A 56 -36.70 0.08 -6.92
CA PHE A 56 -36.17 -0.08 -5.56
C PHE A 56 -37.02 -0.99 -4.64
N PRO A 57 -38.36 -0.89 -4.59
CA PRO A 57 -39.16 -1.73 -3.69
C PRO A 57 -39.06 -3.24 -3.97
N GLU A 58 -39.00 -3.63 -5.24
CA GLU A 58 -38.79 -5.04 -5.62
C GLU A 58 -37.34 -5.45 -5.39
N ARG A 59 -36.40 -4.55 -5.70
CA ARG A 59 -34.97 -4.77 -5.54
C ARG A 59 -34.57 -5.03 -4.09
N ILE A 60 -35.13 -4.26 -3.15
CA ILE A 60 -34.85 -4.42 -1.72
C ILE A 60 -35.51 -5.69 -1.16
N ALA A 61 -36.71 -6.04 -1.63
CA ALA A 61 -37.38 -7.28 -1.24
C ALA A 61 -36.56 -8.52 -1.68
N ASP A 62 -36.12 -8.56 -2.94
CA ASP A 62 -35.28 -9.66 -3.45
C ASP A 62 -33.96 -9.78 -2.67
N ALA A 63 -33.34 -8.65 -2.30
CA ALA A 63 -32.11 -8.65 -1.52
C ALA A 63 -32.33 -9.08 -0.06
N GLU A 64 -33.51 -8.79 0.52
CA GLU A 64 -33.93 -9.32 1.81
C GLU A 64 -34.12 -10.84 1.78
N ASP A 65 -34.67 -11.37 0.69
CA ASP A 65 -34.82 -12.83 0.49
C ASP A 65 -33.44 -13.51 0.37
N MET A 66 -32.50 -12.91 -0.36
CA MET A 66 -31.10 -13.39 -0.42
C MET A 66 -30.46 -13.40 0.99
N LYS A 67 -30.63 -12.32 1.76
CA LYS A 67 -30.18 -12.28 3.16
C LYS A 67 -30.85 -13.37 4.00
N ALA A 68 -32.15 -13.62 3.83
CA ALA A 68 -32.88 -14.65 4.56
C ALA A 68 -32.36 -16.07 4.22
N ALA A 69 -32.06 -16.34 2.95
CA ALA A 69 -31.39 -17.56 2.52
C ALA A 69 -30.00 -17.71 3.17
N GLY A 70 -29.22 -16.62 3.23
CA GLY A 70 -27.95 -16.60 3.94
C GLY A 70 -28.09 -16.92 5.43
N ASN A 71 -29.12 -16.41 6.10
CA ASN A 71 -29.41 -16.74 7.50
C ASN A 71 -29.76 -18.23 7.67
N ALA A 72 -30.48 -18.82 6.73
CA ALA A 72 -30.81 -20.25 6.75
C ALA A 72 -29.55 -21.11 6.62
N HIS A 73 -28.66 -20.79 5.67
CA HIS A 73 -27.35 -21.45 5.54
C HIS A 73 -26.47 -21.26 6.78
N PHE A 74 -26.47 -20.06 7.35
CA PHE A 74 -25.70 -19.77 8.56
C PHE A 74 -26.16 -20.64 9.75
N ASN A 75 -27.48 -20.79 9.91
CA ASN A 75 -28.05 -21.65 10.95
C ASN A 75 -27.78 -23.14 10.69
N ALA A 76 -27.56 -23.53 9.44
CA ALA A 76 -27.13 -24.87 9.04
C ALA A 76 -25.60 -25.07 9.13
N GLU A 77 -24.86 -24.11 9.69
CA GLU A 77 -23.39 -24.09 9.78
C GLU A 77 -22.66 -24.11 8.43
N ALA A 78 -23.38 -23.87 7.33
CA ALA A 78 -22.87 -23.72 5.98
C ALA A 78 -22.39 -22.27 5.77
N PHE A 79 -21.24 -21.93 6.38
CA PHE A 79 -20.78 -20.53 6.46
C PHE A 79 -20.33 -19.94 5.12
N GLU A 80 -19.74 -20.74 4.23
CA GLU A 80 -19.32 -20.31 2.88
C GLU A 80 -20.54 -19.93 2.04
N GLU A 81 -21.55 -20.81 2.02
CA GLU A 81 -22.81 -20.61 1.33
C GLU A 81 -23.59 -19.43 1.90
N ALA A 82 -23.59 -19.28 3.23
CA ALA A 82 -24.19 -18.12 3.89
C ALA A 82 -23.54 -16.81 3.42
N VAL A 83 -22.20 -16.76 3.38
CA VAL A 83 -21.47 -15.59 2.88
C VAL A 83 -21.83 -15.31 1.43
N ALA A 84 -21.88 -16.34 0.57
CA ALA A 84 -22.25 -16.16 -0.83
C ALA A 84 -23.65 -15.54 -1.00
N GLU A 85 -24.64 -15.93 -0.19
CA GLU A 85 -25.97 -15.31 -0.23
C GLU A 85 -25.98 -13.86 0.27
N TYR A 86 -25.23 -13.54 1.34
CA TYR A 86 -25.08 -12.15 1.79
C TYR A 86 -24.35 -11.28 0.75
N GLU A 87 -23.37 -11.84 0.05
CA GLU A 87 -22.66 -11.19 -1.05
C GLU A 87 -23.58 -10.87 -2.22
N LYS A 88 -24.47 -11.80 -2.59
CA LYS A 88 -25.49 -11.55 -3.62
C LYS A 88 -26.38 -10.37 -3.23
N ALA A 89 -26.88 -10.35 -2.00
CA ALA A 89 -27.72 -9.26 -1.48
C ALA A 89 -27.02 -7.89 -1.57
N LEU A 90 -25.73 -7.83 -1.24
CA LEU A 90 -24.92 -6.59 -1.35
C LEU A 90 -24.65 -6.21 -2.82
N ALA A 91 -24.33 -7.20 -3.66
CA ALA A 91 -23.98 -7.00 -5.07
C ALA A 91 -25.16 -6.58 -5.96
N VAL A 92 -26.39 -6.56 -5.44
CA VAL A 92 -27.54 -5.90 -6.07
C VAL A 92 -27.37 -4.38 -6.06
N PHE A 93 -26.71 -3.81 -5.04
CA PHE A 93 -26.63 -2.37 -4.82
C PHE A 93 -25.24 -1.79 -5.04
N LYS A 94 -24.18 -2.52 -4.65
CA LYS A 94 -22.80 -2.07 -4.82
C LYS A 94 -21.97 -3.16 -5.49
N TYR A 95 -21.50 -2.91 -6.71
CA TYR A 95 -20.84 -3.93 -7.51
C TYR A 95 -19.82 -3.38 -8.51
N LEU A 96 -18.99 -4.30 -9.02
CA LEU A 96 -17.99 -4.05 -10.04
C LEU A 96 -18.51 -4.44 -11.43
N GLU A 97 -18.21 -3.60 -12.40
CA GLU A 97 -18.38 -3.86 -13.83
C GLU A 97 -17.05 -3.65 -14.54
N ASN A 98 -16.84 -4.41 -15.62
CA ASN A 98 -15.69 -4.22 -16.49
C ASN A 98 -16.17 -3.66 -17.83
N LYS A 99 -15.53 -2.58 -18.29
CA LYS A 99 -15.84 -1.92 -19.56
C LYS A 99 -15.44 -2.76 -20.78
N ASP A 100 -14.37 -3.56 -20.69
CA ASP A 100 -13.91 -4.39 -21.80
C ASP A 100 -14.70 -5.70 -21.85
N PRO A 101 -15.58 -5.96 -22.83
CA PRO A 101 -16.32 -7.23 -22.94
C PRO A 101 -15.40 -8.46 -23.08
N GLY A 102 -14.13 -8.29 -23.47
CA GLY A 102 -13.12 -9.33 -23.59
C GLY A 102 -12.31 -9.59 -22.31
N TRP A 103 -12.60 -8.91 -21.20
CA TRP A 103 -11.81 -8.97 -19.97
C TRP A 103 -11.59 -10.39 -19.42
N LYS A 104 -12.58 -11.29 -19.58
CA LYS A 104 -12.46 -12.70 -19.15
C LYS A 104 -11.30 -13.44 -19.83
N LYS A 105 -10.89 -13.01 -21.04
CA LYS A 105 -9.76 -13.60 -21.78
C LYS A 105 -8.45 -12.85 -21.55
N LYS A 106 -8.51 -11.51 -21.49
CA LYS A 106 -7.33 -10.65 -21.38
C LYS A 106 -6.79 -10.56 -19.95
N GLY A 107 -7.67 -10.58 -18.97
CA GLY A 107 -7.36 -10.31 -17.58
C GLY A 107 -8.20 -9.16 -17.04
N ILE A 108 -8.10 -8.94 -15.74
CA ILE A 108 -8.67 -7.79 -15.05
C ILE A 108 -7.59 -6.71 -15.02
N GLU A 109 -7.95 -5.50 -15.44
CA GLU A 109 -7.10 -4.32 -15.37
C GLU A 109 -7.88 -3.21 -14.65
N ASP A 110 -7.22 -2.51 -13.73
CA ASP A 110 -7.87 -1.49 -12.88
C ASP A 110 -8.48 -0.35 -13.71
N GLY A 111 -7.87 0.00 -14.85
CA GLY A 111 -8.35 1.08 -15.74
C GLY A 111 -9.74 0.81 -16.36
N ASP A 112 -10.10 -0.47 -16.49
CA ASP A 112 -11.38 -0.90 -17.07
C ASP A 112 -12.45 -1.17 -16.01
N MET A 113 -12.11 -1.06 -14.72
CA MET A 113 -13.04 -1.25 -13.62
C MET A 113 -13.97 -0.05 -13.45
N LEU A 114 -15.26 -0.33 -13.31
CA LEU A 114 -16.29 0.63 -12.93
C LEU A 114 -16.96 0.15 -11.64
N ILE A 115 -17.01 1.03 -10.65
CA ILE A 115 -17.75 0.79 -9.41
C ILE A 115 -19.12 1.44 -9.56
N THR A 116 -20.17 0.64 -9.40
CA THR A 116 -21.54 1.12 -9.33
C THR A 116 -22.03 0.99 -7.90
N ASP A 117 -22.38 2.11 -7.27
CA ASP A 117 -22.98 2.17 -5.93
C ASP A 117 -24.34 2.86 -6.02
N PHE A 118 -25.40 2.06 -5.90
CA PHE A 118 -26.78 2.50 -5.97
C PHE A 118 -27.15 3.30 -4.72
N LYS A 119 -27.74 4.48 -4.95
CA LYS A 119 -28.27 5.36 -3.90
C LYS A 119 -29.72 5.66 -4.18
N CYS A 120 -30.54 5.62 -3.14
CA CYS A 120 -31.95 5.97 -3.23
C CYS A 120 -32.09 7.49 -3.27
N ALA A 121 -33.09 7.98 -4.01
CA ALA A 121 -33.43 9.39 -4.01
C ALA A 121 -34.16 9.80 -2.72
N ASP A 122 -34.99 8.90 -2.19
CA ASP A 122 -35.70 9.12 -0.94
C ASP A 122 -34.81 8.76 0.26
N PRO A 123 -34.74 9.61 1.30
CA PRO A 123 -33.94 9.34 2.49
C PRO A 123 -34.42 8.13 3.30
N GLU A 124 -35.70 7.78 3.28
CA GLU A 124 -36.21 6.63 4.04
C GLU A 124 -35.85 5.32 3.36
N ASP A 125 -36.01 5.26 2.04
CA ASP A 125 -35.49 4.17 1.20
C ASP A 125 -33.97 3.99 1.38
N GLN A 126 -33.21 5.10 1.45
CA GLN A 126 -31.77 5.04 1.68
C GLN A 126 -31.44 4.45 3.06
N LYS A 127 -32.16 4.84 4.11
CA LYS A 127 -31.98 4.24 5.44
C LYS A 127 -32.31 2.75 5.46
N GLN A 128 -33.38 2.34 4.75
CA GLN A 128 -33.74 0.93 4.64
C GLN A 128 -32.60 0.14 3.95
N LEU A 129 -32.05 0.69 2.87
CA LEU A 129 -30.91 0.10 2.18
C LEU A 129 -29.67 0.02 3.08
N ASP A 130 -29.35 1.10 3.82
CA ASP A 130 -28.20 1.12 4.71
C ASP A 130 -28.37 0.11 5.87
N ALA A 131 -29.58 -0.04 6.41
CA ALA A 131 -29.89 -1.05 7.41
C ALA A 131 -29.72 -2.48 6.87
N LEU A 132 -30.12 -2.73 5.61
CA LEU A 132 -29.87 -4.01 4.94
C LEU A 132 -28.37 -4.27 4.79
N LYS A 133 -27.62 -3.30 4.27
CA LYS A 133 -26.16 -3.38 4.08
C LYS A 133 -25.45 -3.67 5.41
N VAL A 134 -25.78 -2.92 6.47
CA VAL A 134 -25.27 -3.14 7.85
C VAL A 134 -25.54 -4.57 8.32
N SER A 135 -26.76 -5.09 8.11
CA SER A 135 -27.09 -6.46 8.50
C SER A 135 -26.27 -7.50 7.72
N CYS A 136 -26.11 -7.34 6.41
CA CYS A 136 -25.33 -8.26 5.58
C CYS A 136 -23.83 -8.23 5.94
N TYR A 137 -23.23 -7.05 6.09
CA TYR A 137 -21.83 -6.93 6.50
C TYR A 137 -21.56 -7.53 7.87
N LEU A 138 -22.45 -7.30 8.85
CA LEU A 138 -22.33 -7.93 10.17
C LEU A 138 -22.43 -9.45 10.09
N ASN A 139 -23.32 -10.00 9.25
CA ASN A 139 -23.47 -11.44 9.10
C ASN A 139 -22.26 -12.06 8.39
N ILE A 140 -21.72 -11.41 7.35
CA ILE A 140 -20.46 -11.78 6.71
C ILE A 140 -19.32 -11.78 7.74
N ALA A 141 -19.22 -10.74 8.57
CA ALA A 141 -18.19 -10.66 9.61
C ALA A 141 -18.26 -11.85 10.57
N VAL A 142 -19.47 -12.25 11.01
CA VAL A 142 -19.63 -13.41 11.89
C VAL A 142 -19.24 -14.71 11.18
N ALA A 143 -19.72 -14.93 9.95
CA ALA A 143 -19.42 -16.13 9.19
C ALA A 143 -17.91 -16.25 8.88
N LYS A 144 -17.27 -15.16 8.44
CA LYS A 144 -15.83 -15.12 8.18
C LYS A 144 -14.99 -15.26 9.45
N PHE A 145 -15.47 -14.75 10.60
CA PHE A 145 -14.84 -15.02 11.88
C PHE A 145 -14.88 -16.52 12.23
N LYS A 146 -16.00 -17.21 11.97
CA LYS A 146 -16.14 -18.67 12.16
C LYS A 146 -15.23 -19.47 11.22
N LEU A 147 -15.03 -18.99 10.00
CA LEU A 147 -14.10 -19.54 9.01
C LEU A 147 -12.63 -19.22 9.31
N LYS A 148 -12.33 -18.47 10.38
CA LYS A 148 -10.97 -17.99 10.76
C LYS A 148 -10.34 -17.05 9.72
N GLU A 149 -11.16 -16.46 8.85
CA GLU A 149 -10.75 -15.42 7.90
C GLU A 149 -10.82 -14.04 8.57
N HIS A 150 -9.94 -13.82 9.55
CA HIS A 150 -9.94 -12.61 10.37
C HIS A 150 -9.78 -11.30 9.57
N PRO A 151 -8.93 -11.21 8.52
CA PRO A 151 -8.82 -9.98 7.72
C PRO A 151 -10.12 -9.57 7.04
N VAL A 152 -10.85 -10.53 6.45
CA VAL A 152 -12.14 -10.27 5.78
C VAL A 152 -13.20 -9.87 6.80
N CYS A 153 -13.20 -10.50 7.98
CA CYS A 153 -14.06 -10.10 9.09
C CYS A 153 -13.81 -8.65 9.55
N ILE A 154 -12.55 -8.24 9.69
CA ILE A 154 -12.18 -6.87 10.06
C ILE A 154 -12.72 -5.89 9.01
N ARG A 155 -12.51 -6.17 7.72
CA ARG A 155 -13.02 -5.33 6.63
C ARG A 155 -14.54 -5.22 6.63
N ALA A 156 -15.26 -6.32 6.83
CA ALA A 156 -16.73 -6.29 6.93
C ALA A 156 -17.21 -5.48 8.15
N CYS A 157 -16.48 -5.49 9.27
CA CYS A 157 -16.78 -4.63 10.41
C CYS A 157 -16.45 -3.15 10.11
N ASP A 158 -15.37 -2.87 9.37
CA ASP A 158 -15.04 -1.52 8.90
C ASP A 158 -16.19 -0.96 8.03
N ASP A 159 -16.63 -1.71 7.00
CA ASP A 159 -17.76 -1.34 6.12
C ASP A 159 -19.07 -1.15 6.92
N THR A 160 -19.30 -1.95 7.96
CA THR A 160 -20.45 -1.76 8.86
C THR A 160 -20.36 -0.41 9.59
N LEU A 161 -19.18 -0.05 10.10
CA LEU A 161 -18.96 1.16 10.89
C LEU A 161 -18.91 2.43 10.04
N GLU A 162 -18.63 2.31 8.74
CA GLU A 162 -18.81 3.40 7.77
C GLU A 162 -20.29 3.78 7.61
N LEU A 163 -21.20 2.80 7.67
CA LEU A 163 -22.65 3.01 7.56
C LEU A 163 -23.31 3.32 8.91
N ASP A 164 -22.94 2.59 9.97
CA ASP A 164 -23.42 2.77 11.33
C ASP A 164 -22.25 2.92 12.32
N PRO A 165 -21.74 4.15 12.52
CA PRO A 165 -20.62 4.40 13.42
C PRO A 165 -20.90 4.09 14.89
N LYS A 166 -22.16 3.84 15.28
CA LYS A 166 -22.53 3.53 16.67
C LYS A 166 -22.78 2.03 16.88
N ASN A 167 -22.39 1.19 15.93
CA ASN A 167 -22.65 -0.24 16.00
C ASN A 167 -21.74 -0.96 17.01
N VAL A 168 -22.27 -1.23 18.21
CA VAL A 168 -21.56 -1.95 19.29
C VAL A 168 -21.13 -3.35 18.85
N LYS A 169 -21.95 -4.04 18.04
CA LYS A 169 -21.65 -5.41 17.58
C LYS A 169 -20.47 -5.42 16.60
N ALA A 170 -20.36 -4.41 15.72
CA ALA A 170 -19.24 -4.28 14.80
C ALA A 170 -17.92 -4.03 15.53
N TYR A 171 -17.90 -3.07 16.47
CA TYR A 171 -16.71 -2.81 17.29
C TYR A 171 -16.27 -4.05 18.09
N TYR A 172 -17.21 -4.74 18.73
CA TYR A 172 -16.92 -5.94 19.50
C TYR A 172 -16.32 -7.06 18.62
N ARG A 173 -16.91 -7.32 17.45
CA ARG A 173 -16.42 -8.36 16.53
C ARG A 173 -15.08 -8.01 15.89
N ARG A 174 -14.88 -6.74 15.52
CA ARG A 174 -13.58 -6.26 15.00
C ARG A 174 -12.49 -6.43 16.04
N ALA A 175 -12.76 -6.07 17.29
CA ALA A 175 -11.83 -6.28 18.39
C ALA A 175 -11.48 -7.76 18.60
N GLN A 176 -12.47 -8.66 18.55
CA GLN A 176 -12.21 -10.11 18.60
C GLN A 176 -11.37 -10.60 17.42
N ALA A 177 -11.68 -10.16 16.20
CA ALA A 177 -10.95 -10.55 15.00
C ALA A 177 -9.50 -10.03 15.00
N LEU A 178 -9.23 -8.88 15.61
CA LEU A 178 -7.90 -8.30 15.73
C LEU A 178 -6.98 -9.05 16.71
N ILE A 179 -7.53 -9.70 17.74
CA ILE A 179 -6.72 -10.37 18.79
C ILE A 179 -6.65 -11.89 18.65
N THR A 180 -7.52 -12.49 17.81
CA THR A 180 -7.61 -13.94 17.67
C THR A 180 -6.42 -14.57 16.90
N PRO A 181 -5.90 -13.96 15.81
CA PRO A 181 -4.72 -14.48 15.12
C PRO A 181 -3.50 -14.54 16.04
N ALA A 182 -2.69 -15.60 15.93
CA ALA A 182 -1.42 -15.70 16.68
C ALA A 182 -0.39 -14.65 16.24
N SER A 183 -0.53 -14.10 15.03
CA SER A 183 0.30 -13.01 14.49
C SER A 183 -0.06 -11.64 15.05
N SER A 184 -1.10 -11.52 15.87
CA SER A 184 -1.57 -10.24 16.42
C SER A 184 -0.53 -9.69 17.39
N GLY A 185 -0.04 -8.48 17.11
CA GLY A 185 0.97 -7.81 17.91
C GLY A 185 0.37 -6.72 18.79
N ALA A 186 1.26 -5.96 19.44
CA ALA A 186 0.88 -4.86 20.32
C ALA A 186 -0.07 -3.83 19.66
N LEU A 187 0.10 -3.57 18.35
CA LEU A 187 -0.69 -2.61 17.60
C LEU A 187 -2.15 -3.06 17.45
N GLU A 188 -2.38 -4.33 17.09
CA GLU A 188 -3.71 -4.91 16.94
C GLU A 188 -4.45 -4.95 18.29
N PHE A 189 -3.73 -5.25 19.37
CA PHE A 189 -4.28 -5.20 20.73
C PHE A 189 -4.68 -3.78 21.14
N ASP A 190 -3.84 -2.78 20.89
CA ASP A 190 -4.16 -1.39 21.20
C ASP A 190 -5.37 -0.89 20.36
N ARG A 191 -5.46 -1.31 19.08
CA ARG A 191 -6.63 -1.03 18.22
C ARG A 191 -7.90 -1.71 18.75
N ALA A 192 -7.82 -2.97 19.18
CA ALA A 192 -8.94 -3.71 19.75
C ALA A 192 -9.44 -3.09 21.07
N ILE A 193 -8.53 -2.62 21.94
CA ILE A 193 -8.87 -1.90 23.17
C ILE A 193 -9.60 -0.60 22.83
N SER A 194 -9.12 0.18 21.85
CA SER A 194 -9.77 1.41 21.40
C SER A 194 -11.20 1.15 20.90
N ASP A 195 -11.40 0.08 20.12
CA ASP A 195 -12.72 -0.32 19.65
C ASP A 195 -13.67 -0.71 20.78
N LEU A 196 -13.18 -1.46 21.77
CA LEU A 196 -13.98 -1.85 22.93
C LEU A 196 -14.30 -0.68 23.85
N GLN A 197 -13.41 0.31 23.96
CA GLN A 197 -13.68 1.55 24.68
C GLN A 197 -14.80 2.35 24.00
N LYS A 198 -14.79 2.45 22.67
CA LYS A 198 -15.88 3.06 21.90
C LYS A 198 -17.19 2.30 22.08
N ALA A 199 -17.15 0.97 21.98
CA ALA A 199 -18.31 0.12 22.22
C ALA A 199 -18.88 0.30 23.63
N TYR A 200 -18.00 0.37 24.64
CA TYR A 200 -18.38 0.59 26.04
C TYR A 200 -18.98 1.97 26.29
N ALA A 201 -18.49 3.01 25.61
CA ALA A 201 -19.07 4.35 25.69
C ALA A 201 -20.49 4.42 25.11
N ILE A 202 -20.82 3.56 24.14
CA ILE A 202 -22.15 3.50 23.51
C ILE A 202 -23.11 2.62 24.33
N ASP A 203 -22.66 1.44 24.76
CA ASP A 203 -23.46 0.50 25.57
C ASP A 203 -22.63 -0.02 26.77
N PRO A 204 -22.65 0.72 27.90
CA PRO A 204 -21.90 0.35 29.09
C PRO A 204 -22.37 -0.95 29.75
N GLU A 205 -23.63 -1.33 29.55
CA GLU A 205 -24.23 -2.51 30.17
C GLU A 205 -23.82 -3.81 29.46
N ASN A 206 -23.26 -3.71 28.25
CA ASN A 206 -22.82 -4.86 27.47
C ASN A 206 -21.77 -5.71 28.21
N ARG A 207 -22.20 -6.87 28.71
CA ARG A 207 -21.34 -7.78 29.49
C ARG A 207 -20.17 -8.31 28.67
N GLY A 208 -20.38 -8.57 27.38
CA GLY A 208 -19.34 -9.08 26.48
C GLY A 208 -18.20 -8.08 26.30
N VAL A 209 -18.57 -6.83 25.95
CA VAL A 209 -17.61 -5.73 25.79
C VAL A 209 -16.83 -5.49 27.09
N ARG A 210 -17.51 -5.38 28.23
CA ARG A 210 -16.86 -5.16 29.53
C ARG A 210 -15.87 -6.26 29.90
N LYS A 211 -16.25 -7.52 29.68
CA LYS A 211 -15.39 -8.66 29.97
C LYS A 211 -14.13 -8.62 29.10
N LEU A 212 -14.31 -8.48 27.79
CA LEU A 212 -13.20 -8.50 26.85
C LEU A 212 -12.27 -7.29 27.03
N LEU A 213 -12.83 -6.10 27.27
CA LEU A 213 -12.04 -4.89 27.53
C LEU A 213 -11.15 -5.06 28.76
N ARG A 214 -11.70 -5.60 29.85
CA ARG A 214 -10.92 -5.87 31.08
C ARG A 214 -9.80 -6.86 30.82
N GLU A 215 -10.10 -7.95 30.13
CA GLU A 215 -9.13 -8.99 29.79
C GLU A 215 -7.97 -8.43 28.95
N LEU A 216 -8.29 -7.66 27.90
CA LEU A 216 -7.26 -7.06 27.05
C LEU A 216 -6.42 -6.01 27.78
N LEU A 217 -7.02 -5.19 28.65
CA LEU A 217 -6.27 -4.23 29.46
C LEU A 217 -5.32 -4.94 30.44
N GLU A 218 -5.75 -6.04 31.06
CA GLU A 218 -4.91 -6.84 31.95
C GLU A 218 -3.76 -7.51 31.18
N GLN A 219 -4.04 -8.07 30.00
CA GLN A 219 -3.00 -8.66 29.14
C GLN A 219 -1.99 -7.60 28.69
N ARG A 220 -2.48 -6.43 28.24
CA ARG A 220 -1.61 -5.34 27.75
C ARG A 220 -0.77 -4.73 28.86
N THR A 221 -1.30 -4.61 30.08
CA THR A 221 -0.55 -4.11 31.23
C THR A 221 0.53 -5.10 31.66
N LYS A 222 0.24 -6.41 31.68
CA LYS A 222 1.25 -7.46 31.92
C LYS A 222 2.33 -7.46 30.85
N GLN A 223 1.97 -7.37 29.57
CA GLN A 223 2.93 -7.27 28.46
C GLN A 223 3.84 -6.06 28.64
N ARG A 224 3.27 -4.87 28.88
CA ARG A 224 4.08 -3.65 29.09
C ARG A 224 4.96 -3.72 30.34
N ALA A 225 4.51 -4.41 31.41
CA ALA A 225 5.33 -4.62 32.60
C ALA A 225 6.52 -5.55 32.30
N LEU A 226 6.27 -6.66 31.59
CA LEU A 226 7.32 -7.57 31.13
C LEU A 226 8.30 -6.86 30.20
N ASP A 227 7.80 -6.13 29.19
CA ASP A 227 8.63 -5.34 28.28
C ASP A 227 9.48 -4.32 29.05
N LYS A 228 8.90 -3.66 30.07
CA LYS A 228 9.65 -2.74 30.92
C LYS A 228 10.72 -3.48 31.72
N GLU A 229 10.43 -4.64 32.32
CA GLU A 229 11.42 -5.40 33.09
C GLU A 229 12.54 -5.94 32.19
N THR A 230 12.22 -6.47 31.02
CA THR A 230 13.21 -7.01 30.07
C THR A 230 14.05 -5.92 29.41
N PHE A 231 13.45 -4.79 29.03
CA PHE A 231 14.12 -3.76 28.24
C PHE A 231 14.58 -2.53 29.04
N SER A 232 14.13 -2.31 30.28
CA SER A 232 14.62 -1.18 31.11
C SER A 232 16.10 -1.28 31.47
N GLY A 233 16.63 -2.50 31.60
CA GLY A 233 18.07 -2.73 31.75
C GLY A 233 18.86 -2.51 30.46
N MET A 234 18.21 -2.68 29.30
CA MET A 234 18.82 -2.60 27.97
C MET A 234 19.05 -1.14 27.52
N PHE A 235 18.16 -0.22 27.91
CA PHE A 235 18.36 1.22 27.71
C PHE A 235 19.34 1.86 28.70
N ASN A 236 19.49 1.31 29.90
CA ASN A 236 20.48 1.79 30.87
C ASN A 236 21.90 1.24 30.60
N ARG A 237 22.02 0.10 29.91
CA ARG A 237 23.31 -0.46 29.43
C ARG A 237 23.68 0.00 28.02
N GLY A 238 22.73 0.53 27.26
CA GLY A 238 22.97 1.13 25.96
C GLY A 238 23.52 2.54 26.10
N GLN A 239 24.82 2.70 25.83
CA GLN A 239 25.42 3.99 25.51
C GLN A 239 24.50 4.74 24.53
N VAL A 240 24.17 5.98 24.88
CA VAL A 240 23.56 6.92 23.95
C VAL A 240 24.52 7.06 22.77
N TYR A 241 24.07 6.68 21.58
CA TYR A 241 24.76 6.94 20.34
C TYR A 241 24.95 8.47 20.22
N ASP A 242 26.16 8.95 20.45
CA ASP A 242 26.57 10.29 20.01
C ASP A 242 26.81 10.25 18.50
N GLU A 243 26.15 11.13 17.75
CA GLU A 243 26.20 11.23 16.28
C GLU A 243 27.62 11.47 15.69
N ASP A 244 28.61 11.73 16.54
CA ASP A 244 30.03 11.90 16.15
C ASP A 244 30.81 10.58 15.95
N SER A 245 30.24 9.41 16.27
CA SER A 245 30.95 8.12 16.10
C SER A 245 31.01 7.60 14.67
N THR A 246 30.20 8.15 13.75
CA THR A 246 30.08 7.67 12.35
C THR A 246 31.37 7.85 11.51
N LYS A 247 32.38 8.54 12.02
CA LYS A 247 33.68 8.72 11.33
C LYS A 247 34.85 7.94 11.93
N LYS A 248 34.65 7.16 13.01
CA LYS A 248 35.75 6.41 13.66
C LYS A 248 35.64 4.89 13.58
N ASP A 249 34.46 4.35 13.29
CA ASP A 249 34.26 2.88 13.30
C ASP A 249 34.64 2.16 12.00
N ALA A 250 35.13 2.89 11.00
CA ALA A 250 35.69 2.27 9.78
C ALA A 250 37.13 1.72 9.97
N GLU A 251 37.79 2.02 11.09
CA GLU A 251 39.17 1.56 11.39
C GLU A 251 39.32 1.11 12.85
N LEU A 252 38.43 0.26 13.35
CA LEU A 252 38.65 -0.49 14.60
C LEU A 252 38.97 -1.95 14.28
N ASP A 253 40.14 -2.36 14.78
CA ASP A 253 40.87 -3.60 14.54
C ASP A 253 40.00 -4.85 14.77
N GLU A 254 40.01 -5.78 13.81
CA GLU A 254 39.25 -7.04 13.84
C GLU A 254 39.49 -7.82 15.15
N ALA A 255 40.69 -7.64 15.73
CA ALA A 255 41.11 -8.20 17.00
C ALA A 255 40.28 -7.72 18.21
N ALA A 256 39.89 -6.45 18.25
CA ALA A 256 39.07 -5.90 19.35
C ALA A 256 37.65 -6.49 19.33
N ARG A 257 37.09 -6.70 18.13
CA ARG A 257 35.79 -7.36 17.95
C ARG A 257 35.83 -8.85 18.30
N GLU A 258 36.97 -9.50 18.14
CA GLU A 258 37.15 -10.89 18.54
C GLU A 258 37.23 -11.03 20.07
N GLU A 259 37.88 -10.09 20.73
CA GLU A 259 37.97 -10.06 22.19
C GLU A 259 36.59 -9.83 22.84
N GLU A 260 35.78 -8.92 22.30
CA GLU A 260 34.40 -8.69 22.74
C GLU A 260 33.51 -9.94 22.53
N PHE A 261 33.60 -10.59 21.37
CA PHE A 261 32.82 -11.80 21.08
C PHE A 261 33.20 -12.95 22.03
N GLN A 262 34.49 -13.05 22.39
CA GLN A 262 34.97 -14.06 23.32
C GLN A 262 34.49 -13.81 24.75
N GLN A 263 34.41 -12.54 25.17
CA GLN A 263 33.83 -12.15 26.46
C GLN A 263 32.33 -12.49 26.52
N GLU A 264 31.57 -12.22 25.46
CA GLU A 264 30.14 -12.58 25.39
C GLU A 264 29.90 -14.09 25.49
N ILE A 265 30.75 -14.90 24.86
CA ILE A 265 30.70 -16.36 24.98
C ILE A 265 30.98 -16.79 26.43
N GLU A 266 31.99 -16.22 27.07
CA GLU A 266 32.37 -16.57 28.43
C GLU A 266 31.26 -16.23 29.44
N GLU A 267 30.59 -15.10 29.28
CA GLU A 267 29.42 -14.71 30.07
C GLU A 267 28.23 -15.67 29.86
N ALA A 268 27.95 -16.04 28.61
CA ALA A 268 26.88 -16.99 28.29
C ALA A 268 27.18 -18.39 28.86
N GLU A 269 28.44 -18.84 28.84
CA GLU A 269 28.86 -20.08 29.49
C GLU A 269 28.76 -20.03 31.01
N ALA A 270 29.11 -18.89 31.63
CA ALA A 270 28.95 -18.70 33.07
C ALA A 270 27.48 -18.79 33.49
N LEU A 271 26.58 -18.24 32.66
CA LEU A 271 25.14 -18.32 32.83
C LEU A 271 24.65 -19.77 32.68
N ALA A 272 25.14 -20.53 31.69
CA ALA A 272 24.85 -21.97 31.55
C ALA A 272 25.30 -22.78 32.80
N ARG A 273 26.51 -22.52 33.34
CA ARG A 273 27.00 -23.15 34.58
C ARG A 273 26.10 -22.84 35.78
N GLY A 274 25.58 -21.61 35.87
CA GLY A 274 24.62 -21.20 36.90
C GLY A 274 23.31 -22.00 36.85
N PHE A 275 22.79 -22.27 35.65
CA PHE A 275 21.58 -23.09 35.48
C PHE A 275 21.78 -24.57 35.80
N GLU A 276 22.98 -25.13 35.53
CA GLU A 276 23.32 -26.50 35.94
C GLU A 276 23.41 -26.64 37.45
N ALA A 277 24.01 -25.67 38.14
CA ALA A 277 24.07 -25.66 39.61
C ALA A 277 22.68 -25.61 40.27
N GLN A 278 21.69 -25.06 39.57
CA GLN A 278 20.28 -25.03 39.99
C GLN A 278 19.48 -26.29 39.57
N GLY A 279 20.13 -27.29 38.97
CA GLY A 279 19.49 -28.53 38.51
C GLY A 279 18.64 -28.38 37.24
N LYS A 280 18.74 -27.25 36.53
CA LYS A 280 18.00 -26.96 35.28
C LYS A 280 18.84 -27.30 34.06
N THR A 281 19.11 -28.58 33.88
CA THR A 281 20.04 -29.12 32.85
C THR A 281 19.59 -28.84 31.41
N GLU A 282 18.29 -28.82 31.13
CA GLU A 282 17.76 -28.57 29.78
C GLU A 282 18.04 -27.13 29.30
N TYR A 283 17.89 -26.13 30.19
CA TYR A 283 18.15 -24.73 29.87
C TYR A 283 19.65 -24.47 29.64
N ALA A 284 20.51 -25.08 30.45
CA ALA A 284 21.95 -24.99 30.26
C ALA A 284 22.40 -25.59 28.91
N LYS A 285 21.74 -26.66 28.47
CA LYS A 285 21.98 -27.27 27.16
C LYS A 285 21.55 -26.35 26.02
N GLU A 286 20.36 -25.75 26.11
CA GLU A 286 19.87 -24.80 25.09
C GLU A 286 20.80 -23.58 24.94
N ILE A 287 21.35 -23.06 26.03
CA ILE A 287 22.32 -21.96 26.00
C ILE A 287 23.60 -22.37 25.27
N ARG A 288 24.14 -23.57 25.55
CA ARG A 288 25.33 -24.09 24.85
C ARG A 288 25.06 -24.36 23.37
N ASP A 289 23.88 -24.84 23.01
CA ASP A 289 23.48 -25.04 21.62
C ASP A 289 23.41 -23.69 20.86
N LYS A 290 22.98 -22.61 21.53
CA LYS A 290 23.00 -21.25 20.96
C LYS A 290 24.42 -20.67 20.84
N ILE A 291 25.30 -20.93 21.82
CA ILE A 291 26.72 -20.54 21.76
C ILE A 291 27.40 -21.21 20.56
N THR A 292 27.19 -22.51 20.37
CA THR A 292 27.80 -23.25 19.25
C THR A 292 27.28 -22.77 17.89
N GLN A 293 25.98 -22.47 17.76
CA GLN A 293 25.42 -21.86 16.55
C GLN A 293 26.02 -20.47 16.28
N ALA A 294 26.19 -19.62 17.31
CA ALA A 294 26.80 -18.30 17.17
C ALA A 294 28.27 -18.40 16.72
N GLN A 295 29.04 -19.31 17.31
CA GLN A 295 30.43 -19.61 16.89
C GLN A 295 30.49 -20.14 15.45
N GLU A 296 29.54 -20.99 15.05
CA GLU A 296 29.49 -21.53 13.69
C GLU A 296 29.18 -20.43 12.66
N VAL A 297 28.18 -19.58 12.92
CA VAL A 297 27.86 -18.43 12.07
C VAL A 297 29.04 -17.46 11.97
N ARG A 298 29.72 -17.18 13.09
CA ARG A 298 30.91 -16.32 13.13
C ARG A 298 32.07 -16.93 12.34
N SER A 299 32.36 -18.22 12.50
CA SER A 299 33.41 -18.92 11.74
C SER A 299 33.14 -18.97 10.23
N ARG A 300 31.87 -19.06 9.82
CA ARG A 300 31.46 -18.91 8.41
C ARG A 300 31.68 -17.49 7.92
N ARG A 301 31.41 -16.49 8.76
CA ARG A 301 31.62 -15.06 8.47
C ARG A 301 33.10 -14.69 8.33
N LEU A 302 34.00 -15.42 9.02
CA LEU A 302 35.47 -15.30 8.91
C LEU A 302 36.05 -15.98 7.65
N LYS A 303 35.31 -16.86 6.97
CA LYS A 303 35.71 -17.44 5.67
C LYS A 303 35.42 -16.51 4.50
N CYS A 304 35.57 -15.20 4.70
CA CYS A 304 35.53 -14.21 3.64
C CYS A 304 36.73 -14.45 2.72
N VAL A 305 36.48 -14.70 1.44
CA VAL A 305 37.56 -14.89 0.46
C VAL A 305 37.99 -13.51 -0.03
N ASP A 306 39.28 -13.19 0.11
CA ASP A 306 39.86 -11.97 -0.45
C ASP A 306 40.08 -12.14 -1.96
N PHE A 307 39.19 -11.55 -2.76
CA PHE A 307 39.28 -11.58 -4.21
C PHE A 307 40.26 -10.54 -4.78
N PHE A 308 40.70 -9.55 -4.00
CA PHE A 308 41.65 -8.52 -4.46
C PHE A 308 43.11 -8.98 -4.40
N ASN A 309 43.41 -9.99 -3.57
CA ASN A 309 44.69 -10.70 -3.56
C ASN A 309 44.49 -12.22 -3.75
N PRO A 310 44.08 -12.68 -4.95
CA PRO A 310 43.79 -14.09 -5.18
C PRO A 310 45.08 -14.93 -5.14
N THR A 311 45.03 -16.08 -4.45
CA THR A 311 46.17 -17.01 -4.42
C THR A 311 46.38 -17.66 -5.80
N PRO A 312 47.60 -18.12 -6.15
CA PRO A 312 47.87 -18.78 -7.43
C PRO A 312 46.96 -20.00 -7.70
N ALA A 313 46.56 -20.71 -6.65
CA ALA A 313 45.63 -21.83 -6.73
C ALA A 313 44.20 -21.37 -7.08
N MET A 314 43.73 -20.25 -6.52
CA MET A 314 42.43 -19.67 -6.84
C MET A 314 42.38 -19.19 -8.30
N ILE A 315 43.45 -18.55 -8.78
CA ILE A 315 43.56 -18.09 -10.17
C ILE A 315 43.50 -19.29 -11.13
N ALA A 316 44.22 -20.38 -10.83
CA ALA A 316 44.21 -21.59 -11.66
C ALA A 316 42.81 -22.24 -11.71
N ASN A 317 42.15 -22.34 -10.56
CA ASN A 317 40.81 -22.94 -10.46
C ASN A 317 39.73 -22.08 -11.14
N ALA A 318 39.77 -20.76 -10.96
CA ALA A 318 38.83 -19.85 -11.62
C ALA A 318 39.02 -19.86 -13.13
N LYS A 319 40.26 -19.96 -13.62
CA LYS A 319 40.56 -20.07 -15.05
C LYS A 319 40.04 -21.38 -15.65
N GLU A 320 40.06 -22.49 -14.92
CA GLU A 320 39.43 -23.75 -15.33
C GLU A 320 37.91 -23.60 -15.52
N ASN A 321 37.29 -22.71 -14.75
CA ASN A 321 35.87 -22.37 -14.84
C ASN A 321 35.58 -21.13 -15.72
N GLY A 322 36.56 -20.65 -16.49
CA GLY A 322 36.40 -19.53 -17.41
C GLY A 322 36.25 -18.15 -16.77
N ILE A 323 36.63 -18.00 -15.49
CA ILE A 323 36.59 -16.74 -14.74
C ILE A 323 38.02 -16.19 -14.62
N ASP A 324 38.24 -14.97 -15.10
CA ASP A 324 39.54 -14.30 -14.98
C ASP A 324 39.63 -13.52 -13.66
N LEU A 325 40.19 -14.15 -12.64
CA LEU A 325 40.46 -13.52 -11.34
C LEU A 325 41.62 -12.50 -11.37
N THR A 326 42.26 -12.25 -12.51
CA THR A 326 43.23 -11.16 -12.65
C THR A 326 42.57 -9.85 -13.08
N ASP A 327 41.32 -9.89 -13.55
CA ASP A 327 40.55 -8.70 -13.90
C ASP A 327 39.93 -8.05 -12.65
N ARG A 328 40.25 -6.77 -12.44
CA ARG A 328 39.81 -5.99 -11.29
C ARG A 328 38.28 -5.81 -11.22
N ASN A 329 37.59 -5.79 -12.36
CA ASN A 329 36.12 -5.73 -12.40
C ASN A 329 35.49 -7.05 -11.95
N VAL A 330 36.12 -8.18 -12.31
CA VAL A 330 35.65 -9.52 -11.90
C VAL A 330 35.89 -9.73 -10.40
N GLN A 331 37.04 -9.29 -9.90
CA GLN A 331 37.33 -9.29 -8.45
C GLN A 331 36.30 -8.45 -7.67
N GLN A 332 35.99 -7.24 -8.15
CA GLN A 332 34.99 -6.37 -7.54
C GLN A 332 33.60 -7.00 -7.57
N MET A 333 33.17 -7.55 -8.71
CA MET A 333 31.86 -8.19 -8.85
C MET A 333 31.69 -9.38 -7.90
N LEU A 334 32.73 -10.21 -7.75
CA LEU A 334 32.71 -11.37 -6.84
C LEU A 334 32.72 -10.95 -5.36
N HIS A 335 33.45 -9.88 -5.03
CA HIS A 335 33.41 -9.27 -3.71
C HIS A 335 32.01 -8.73 -3.38
N ASP A 336 31.38 -8.02 -4.32
CA ASP A 336 30.04 -7.45 -4.13
C ASP A 336 28.97 -8.54 -4.00
N LEU A 337 29.07 -9.62 -4.79
CA LEU A 337 28.22 -10.82 -4.66
C LEU A 337 28.37 -11.49 -3.29
N GLN A 338 29.59 -11.58 -2.76
CA GLN A 338 29.85 -12.15 -1.43
C GLN A 338 29.21 -11.30 -0.32
N GLU A 339 29.23 -9.97 -0.44
CA GLU A 339 28.55 -9.07 0.49
C GLU A 339 27.03 -9.08 0.34
N GLU A 340 26.49 -9.25 -0.87
CA GLU A 340 25.05 -9.36 -1.11
C GLU A 340 24.47 -10.63 -0.43
N GLU A 341 25.12 -11.77 -0.57
CA GLU A 341 24.71 -13.01 0.10
C GLU A 341 24.81 -12.91 1.63
N ARG A 342 25.79 -12.14 2.12
CA ARG A 342 25.92 -11.81 3.55
C ARG A 342 24.77 -10.94 4.05
N SER A 343 24.32 -9.99 3.24
CA SER A 343 23.15 -9.16 3.58
C SER A 343 21.88 -9.99 3.67
N LYS A 344 21.67 -10.94 2.74
CA LYS A 344 20.51 -11.85 2.70
C LYS A 344 20.43 -12.77 3.92
N THR A 345 21.57 -13.29 4.38
CA THR A 345 21.64 -14.19 5.55
C THR A 345 21.47 -13.47 6.89
N SER A 346 21.68 -12.14 6.93
CA SER A 346 21.53 -11.31 8.14
C SER A 346 20.09 -10.87 8.45
N GLY A 347 19.09 -11.33 7.68
CA GLY A 347 17.68 -11.02 7.94
C GLY A 347 17.27 -9.57 7.65
N LYS A 348 18.17 -8.74 7.09
CA LYS A 348 17.78 -7.48 6.45
C LYS A 348 17.22 -7.79 5.08
N GLN A 349 15.89 -7.81 4.97
CA GLN A 349 15.23 -7.58 3.69
C GLN A 349 15.63 -6.17 3.20
N SER A 350 16.65 -6.09 2.34
CA SER A 350 16.79 -4.94 1.45
C SER A 350 15.77 -5.12 0.34
N GLU A 351 14.62 -4.47 0.51
CA GLU A 351 13.87 -4.01 -0.65
C GLU A 351 14.85 -3.24 -1.54
N SER A 352 15.04 -3.75 -2.75
CA SER A 352 15.65 -3.00 -3.84
C SER A 352 14.72 -1.86 -4.24
N ASN A 353 14.67 -0.83 -3.41
CA ASN A 353 14.20 0.50 -3.75
C ASN A 353 15.31 1.42 -3.26
N LEU A 354 16.03 2.04 -4.19
CA LEU A 354 16.99 3.10 -3.89
C LEU A 354 16.28 4.13 -3.01
N SER A 355 16.66 4.18 -1.73
CA SER A 355 16.21 5.21 -0.81
C SER A 355 16.62 6.58 -1.38
N PRO A 356 15.73 7.59 -1.40
CA PRO A 356 16.05 8.93 -1.90
C PRO A 356 17.30 9.55 -1.26
N SER A 357 17.69 9.09 -0.07
CA SER A 357 18.85 9.59 0.68
C SER A 357 20.19 9.28 -0.01
N SER A 358 20.35 8.10 -0.62
CA SER A 358 21.65 7.71 -1.21
C SER A 358 21.91 8.39 -2.56
N ALA A 359 20.85 8.66 -3.33
CA ALA A 359 20.97 9.44 -4.56
C ALA A 359 21.31 10.91 -4.27
N VAL A 360 20.75 11.48 -3.20
CA VAL A 360 21.04 12.85 -2.75
C VAL A 360 22.48 12.98 -2.25
N GLU A 361 22.97 12.01 -1.47
CA GLU A 361 24.38 11.98 -1.02
C GLU A 361 25.36 11.84 -2.20
N SER A 362 25.01 11.02 -3.21
CA SER A 362 25.79 10.86 -4.43
C SER A 362 25.88 12.19 -5.22
N VAL A 363 24.77 12.91 -5.37
CA VAL A 363 24.75 14.22 -6.05
C VAL A 363 25.56 15.28 -5.31
N ASP A 364 25.48 15.30 -3.97
CA ASP A 364 26.25 16.26 -3.17
C ASP A 364 27.76 16.01 -3.21
N SER A 365 28.17 14.74 -3.32
CA SER A 365 29.57 14.38 -3.53
C SER A 365 30.08 14.78 -4.92
N LEU A 366 29.23 14.65 -5.94
CA LEU A 366 29.51 15.05 -7.33
C LEU A 366 29.63 16.58 -7.45
N LEU A 367 28.71 17.34 -6.87
CA LEU A 367 28.76 18.81 -6.89
C LEU A 367 29.97 19.37 -6.13
N LYS A 368 30.45 18.67 -5.10
CA LYS A 368 31.68 19.04 -4.38
C LYS A 368 32.95 18.77 -5.20
N SER A 369 32.92 17.82 -6.12
CA SER A 369 34.08 17.47 -6.97
C SER A 369 34.13 18.23 -8.29
N MET A 370 33.01 18.77 -8.77
CA MET A 370 32.94 19.59 -9.99
C MET A 370 33.42 21.04 -9.76
N SER A 371 34.10 21.58 -10.77
CA SER A 371 34.49 22.99 -10.80
C SER A 371 33.29 23.90 -11.09
N ASN A 372 33.33 25.15 -10.60
CA ASN A 372 32.26 26.12 -10.84
C ASN A 372 31.97 26.36 -12.35
N THR A 373 32.99 26.19 -13.20
CA THR A 373 32.86 26.30 -14.66
C THR A 373 32.07 25.14 -15.27
N GLU A 374 32.25 23.93 -14.76
CA GLU A 374 31.51 22.74 -15.22
C GLU A 374 30.04 22.81 -14.77
N ILE A 375 29.80 23.28 -13.54
CA ILE A 375 28.44 23.50 -13.01
C ILE A 375 27.71 24.58 -13.83
N ALA A 376 28.40 25.67 -14.20
CA ALA A 376 27.85 26.72 -15.05
C ALA A 376 27.49 26.21 -16.46
N GLN A 377 28.34 25.37 -17.05
CA GLN A 377 28.05 24.73 -18.34
C GLN A 377 26.84 23.79 -18.26
N LEU A 378 26.71 23.04 -17.16
CA LEU A 378 25.57 22.16 -16.90
C LEU A 378 24.25 22.96 -16.84
N LEU A 379 24.21 24.02 -16.04
CA LEU A 379 23.03 24.89 -15.93
C LEU A 379 22.69 25.59 -17.25
N SER A 380 23.71 26.05 -18.00
CA SER A 380 23.51 26.65 -19.32
C SER A 380 22.90 25.67 -20.33
N ARG A 381 23.28 24.38 -20.28
CA ARG A 381 22.78 23.36 -21.20
C ARG A 381 21.31 23.03 -20.96
N GLU A 382 20.86 23.17 -19.72
CA GLU A 382 19.45 23.02 -19.32
C GLU A 382 18.64 24.33 -19.43
N GLY A 383 19.25 25.39 -20.00
CA GLY A 383 18.59 26.66 -20.30
C GLY A 383 18.39 27.59 -19.09
N ILE A 384 19.12 27.36 -17.99
CA ILE A 384 19.05 28.17 -16.78
C ILE A 384 20.10 29.29 -16.86
N ASP A 385 19.62 30.54 -16.82
CA ASP A 385 20.44 31.75 -16.84
C ASP A 385 21.10 32.00 -15.48
N TYR A 386 22.27 31.40 -15.28
CA TYR A 386 23.01 31.42 -14.01
C TYR A 386 23.69 32.77 -13.72
N HIS A 387 23.76 33.70 -14.68
CA HIS A 387 24.37 35.02 -14.48
C HIS A 387 23.58 35.94 -13.54
N LYS A 388 22.33 35.57 -13.22
CA LYS A 388 21.46 36.29 -12.27
C LYS A 388 21.58 35.79 -10.83
N ILE A 389 22.30 34.70 -10.60
CA ILE A 389 22.47 34.12 -9.26
C ILE A 389 23.78 34.67 -8.69
N SER A 390 23.68 35.61 -7.75
CA SER A 390 24.84 36.24 -7.10
C SER A 390 25.37 35.43 -5.92
N ASP A 391 24.57 34.48 -5.40
CA ASP A 391 24.90 33.67 -4.23
C ASP A 391 25.37 32.26 -4.62
N ARG A 392 26.53 31.85 -4.10
CA ARG A 392 27.17 30.57 -4.41
C ARG A 392 26.35 29.39 -3.90
N GLU A 393 25.68 29.54 -2.76
CA GLU A 393 24.88 28.46 -2.18
C GLU A 393 23.62 28.21 -3.02
N GLN A 394 22.96 29.28 -3.48
CA GLN A 394 21.84 29.18 -4.43
C GLN A 394 22.26 28.60 -5.78
N PHE A 395 23.49 28.89 -6.24
CA PHE A 395 24.05 28.34 -7.47
C PHE A 395 24.28 26.81 -7.37
N LEU A 396 24.76 26.33 -6.23
CA LEU A 396 24.95 24.90 -5.99
C LEU A 396 23.61 24.18 -5.79
N GLU A 397 22.67 24.80 -5.08
CA GLU A 397 21.34 24.20 -4.85
C GLU A 397 20.53 24.09 -6.15
N THR A 398 20.61 25.09 -7.04
CA THR A 398 19.99 24.99 -8.36
C THR A 398 20.59 23.88 -9.21
N ALA A 399 21.92 23.69 -9.16
CA ALA A 399 22.58 22.56 -9.83
C ALA A 399 22.19 21.21 -9.23
N ARG A 400 22.04 21.13 -7.90
CA ARG A 400 21.57 19.95 -7.17
C ARG A 400 20.19 19.52 -7.62
N GLN A 401 19.25 20.45 -7.70
CA GLN A 401 17.89 20.18 -8.14
C GLN A 401 17.84 19.70 -9.60
N VAL A 402 18.66 20.28 -10.48
CA VAL A 402 18.77 19.84 -11.87
C VAL A 402 19.28 18.40 -11.95
N LEU A 403 20.35 18.06 -11.24
CA LEU A 403 20.91 16.71 -11.23
C LEU A 403 19.94 15.69 -10.64
N LEU A 404 19.30 16.00 -9.52
CA LEU A 404 18.28 15.15 -8.92
C LEU A 404 17.11 14.92 -9.87
N SER A 405 16.65 15.96 -10.58
CA SER A 405 15.56 15.83 -11.57
C SER A 405 15.90 14.96 -12.78
N LYS A 406 17.19 14.72 -13.06
CA LYS A 406 17.66 13.86 -14.15
C LYS A 406 17.91 12.42 -13.71
N LEU A 407 18.28 12.23 -12.44
CA LEU A 407 18.36 10.92 -11.80
C LEU A 407 16.97 10.33 -11.59
N ASP A 408 16.01 11.18 -11.25
CA ASP A 408 14.61 10.84 -11.09
C ASP A 408 13.90 10.86 -12.46
N ASN A 409 14.24 9.91 -13.35
CA ASN A 409 13.60 9.76 -14.65
C ASN A 409 12.17 9.19 -14.53
N THR A 410 11.30 9.93 -13.86
CA THR A 410 9.88 9.98 -14.18
C THR A 410 9.61 11.41 -14.64
N LYS A 411 9.35 11.64 -15.93
CA LYS A 411 9.01 12.99 -16.42
C LYS A 411 7.83 13.53 -15.60
N PRO A 412 7.96 14.63 -14.84
CA PRO A 412 6.78 15.30 -14.33
C PRO A 412 6.20 16.08 -15.51
N THR A 413 5.05 15.65 -16.00
CA THR A 413 4.21 16.52 -16.82
C THR A 413 3.80 17.69 -15.93
N LYS A 414 4.26 18.91 -16.26
CA LYS A 414 3.76 20.12 -15.58
C LYS A 414 2.23 20.13 -15.73
N PRO A 415 1.44 20.31 -14.66
CA PRO A 415 0.00 20.49 -14.81
C PRO A 415 -0.21 21.76 -15.63
N SER A 416 -0.76 21.60 -16.83
CA SER A 416 -1.08 22.73 -17.70
C SER A 416 -2.23 23.51 -17.09
N TYR A 417 -1.90 24.60 -16.39
CA TYR A 417 -2.85 25.58 -15.87
C TYR A 417 -3.64 26.30 -16.98
N ALA A 418 -3.36 26.02 -18.26
CA ALA A 418 -4.10 26.58 -19.39
C ALA A 418 -5.61 26.26 -19.28
N ARG A 419 -5.99 25.05 -18.85
CA ARG A 419 -7.41 24.69 -18.68
C ARG A 419 -8.06 25.46 -17.53
N THR A 420 -7.38 25.60 -16.40
CA THR A 420 -7.87 26.34 -15.23
C THR A 420 -7.93 27.85 -15.48
N ILE A 421 -6.96 28.41 -16.19
CA ILE A 421 -6.94 29.83 -16.58
C ILE A 421 -8.04 30.11 -17.62
N VAL A 422 -8.24 29.23 -18.60
CA VAL A 422 -9.35 29.35 -19.56
C VAL A 422 -10.70 29.22 -18.86
N LEU A 423 -10.87 28.28 -17.91
CA LEU A 423 -12.10 28.15 -17.14
C LEU A 423 -12.36 29.35 -16.24
N LEU A 424 -11.33 29.93 -15.61
CA LEU A 424 -11.46 31.15 -14.83
C LEU A 424 -11.76 32.37 -15.71
N ALA A 425 -11.17 32.45 -16.90
CA ALA A 425 -11.48 33.51 -17.88
C ALA A 425 -12.91 33.37 -18.42
N VAL A 426 -13.39 32.15 -18.67
CA VAL A 426 -14.77 31.87 -19.09
C VAL A 426 -15.75 32.15 -17.95
N ALA A 427 -15.44 31.75 -16.73
CA ALA A 427 -16.27 32.07 -15.56
C ALA A 427 -16.34 33.58 -15.31
N TRP A 428 -15.22 34.30 -15.48
CA TRP A 428 -15.16 35.75 -15.35
C TRP A 428 -15.91 36.47 -16.47
N THR A 429 -15.84 36.00 -17.72
CA THR A 429 -16.63 36.59 -18.82
C THR A 429 -18.11 36.29 -18.68
N LEU A 430 -18.51 35.10 -18.22
CA LEU A 430 -19.91 34.78 -17.92
C LEU A 430 -20.46 35.61 -16.76
N LEU A 431 -19.67 35.81 -15.70
CA LEU A 431 -20.04 36.68 -14.57
C LEU A 431 -20.12 38.15 -15.00
N ARG A 432 -19.23 38.59 -15.90
CA ARG A 432 -19.26 39.94 -16.50
C ARG A 432 -20.45 40.12 -17.44
N LEU A 433 -20.85 39.09 -18.19
CA LEU A 433 -22.04 39.09 -19.05
C LEU A 433 -23.34 39.08 -18.25
N TYR A 434 -23.35 38.41 -17.09
CA TYR A 434 -24.48 38.42 -16.15
C TYR A 434 -24.66 39.78 -15.49
N THR A 435 -23.57 40.40 -15.03
CA THR A 435 -23.60 41.71 -14.36
C THR A 435 -23.81 42.89 -15.31
N SER A 436 -23.47 42.75 -16.61
CA SER A 436 -23.72 43.77 -17.63
C SER A 436 -25.07 43.63 -18.36
N GLY A 437 -25.94 42.70 -17.95
CA GLY A 437 -27.28 42.53 -18.51
C GLY A 437 -27.34 41.90 -19.91
N GLY A 438 -26.21 41.38 -20.42
CA GLY A 438 -26.07 40.81 -21.77
C GLY A 438 -26.73 39.44 -21.98
N LEU A 439 -27.12 38.73 -20.91
CA LEU A 439 -27.84 37.45 -21.02
C LEU A 439 -29.26 37.59 -21.61
N SER A 440 -29.84 38.80 -21.60
CA SER A 440 -31.18 39.04 -22.16
C SER A 440 -31.23 38.96 -23.70
N VAL A 441 -30.08 39.07 -24.38
CA VAL A 441 -29.99 39.05 -25.85
C VAL A 441 -29.88 37.62 -26.39
N LEU A 442 -29.19 36.71 -25.68
CA LEU A 442 -29.08 35.30 -26.08
C LEU A 442 -30.39 34.52 -25.92
N GLY A 443 -31.23 34.90 -24.94
CA GLY A 443 -32.57 34.33 -24.79
C GLY A 443 -33.53 34.66 -25.94
N ARG A 444 -33.40 35.84 -26.56
CA ARG A 444 -34.25 36.24 -27.69
C ARG A 444 -33.88 35.55 -29.00
N VAL A 445 -32.60 35.27 -29.22
CA VAL A 445 -32.14 34.54 -30.42
C VAL A 445 -32.53 33.06 -30.33
N ALA A 446 -32.49 32.46 -29.13
CA ALA A 446 -32.91 31.07 -28.92
C ALA A 446 -34.43 30.87 -29.05
N MET A 447 -35.27 31.83 -28.62
CA MET A 447 -36.73 31.73 -28.78
C MET A 447 -37.21 31.91 -30.24
N ASN A 448 -36.51 32.71 -31.05
CA ASN A 448 -36.85 32.88 -32.47
C ASN A 448 -36.46 31.67 -33.34
N ALA A 449 -35.59 30.78 -32.86
CA ALA A 449 -35.26 29.54 -33.55
C ALA A 449 -36.23 28.38 -33.24
N ILE A 450 -37.08 28.52 -32.20
CA ILE A 450 -38.03 27.49 -31.75
C ILE A 450 -39.47 27.79 -32.22
N THR A 451 -39.77 29.04 -32.58
CA THR A 451 -41.06 29.44 -33.16
C THR A 451 -40.89 29.69 -34.67
N GLY A 452 -40.98 28.62 -35.45
CA GLY A 452 -40.82 28.67 -36.90
C GLY A 452 -41.82 29.60 -37.58
N ASN A 453 -41.34 30.48 -38.44
CA ASN A 453 -42.16 31.15 -39.46
C ASN A 453 -41.32 31.31 -40.75
N ASP A 454 -41.35 30.27 -41.57
CA ASP A 454 -40.83 30.28 -42.93
C ASP A 454 -41.86 30.92 -43.85
N GLN A 455 -41.60 32.16 -44.28
CA GLN A 455 -42.09 32.64 -45.56
C GLN A 455 -40.92 33.18 -46.37
N SER A 456 -40.68 32.46 -47.45
CA SER A 456 -39.74 32.77 -48.50
C SER A 456 -40.28 33.88 -49.42
N SER A 457 -39.31 34.54 -50.07
CA SER A 457 -39.37 35.13 -51.41
C SER A 457 -39.30 36.67 -51.53
N VAL A 458 -38.18 37.09 -52.15
CA VAL A 458 -38.14 37.91 -53.38
C VAL A 458 -38.01 39.45 -53.25
N VAL A 459 -36.77 39.90 -53.55
CA VAL A 459 -36.38 40.91 -54.57
C VAL A 459 -36.54 42.42 -54.27
N GLN A 460 -35.38 43.11 -54.43
CA GLN A 460 -35.11 44.50 -54.85
C GLN A 460 -35.86 45.66 -54.17
N THR A 461 -35.11 46.65 -53.66
CA THR A 461 -34.78 47.89 -54.38
C THR A 461 -34.06 48.91 -53.49
N THR A 462 -33.30 49.76 -54.19
CA THR A 462 -32.49 50.92 -53.83
C THR A 462 -33.17 52.10 -53.11
N LYS A 463 -32.39 52.84 -52.28
CA LYS A 463 -32.29 54.34 -52.07
C LYS A 463 -31.75 54.59 -50.65
N VAL A 464 -30.58 55.20 -50.37
CA VAL A 464 -29.99 56.53 -50.66
C VAL A 464 -30.78 57.72 -50.09
N THR A 465 -30.05 58.61 -49.38
CA THR A 465 -30.39 59.88 -48.68
C THR A 465 -30.98 59.67 -47.27
N ASP A 466 -30.41 60.10 -46.14
CA ASP A 466 -29.54 61.23 -45.74
C ASP A 466 -30.19 62.62 -45.81
N ILE A 467 -30.07 63.34 -44.69
CA ILE A 467 -30.10 64.81 -44.51
C ILE A 467 -31.44 65.51 -44.12
N PHE A 468 -31.40 66.13 -42.92
CA PHE A 468 -31.94 67.44 -42.47
C PHE A 468 -33.36 67.89 -42.87
N ASP A 469 -34.21 68.18 -41.89
CA ASP A 469 -34.55 69.57 -41.50
C ASP A 469 -35.43 69.60 -40.24
N ASP A 470 -35.04 70.48 -39.30
CA ASP A 470 -35.85 71.01 -38.21
C ASP A 470 -36.81 72.06 -38.79
N ASP A 471 -38.07 72.01 -38.37
CA ASP A 471 -38.89 73.17 -37.98
C ASP A 471 -40.04 72.70 -37.06
#